data_AF-A0A7S4UME0-F1
#
_entry.id   AF-A0A7S4UME0-F1
#
_cell.length_a   1.000
_cell.length_b   1.000
_cell.length_c   1.000
_cell.angle_alpha   90.00
_cell.angle_beta   90.00
_cell.angle_gamma   90.00
#
_symmetry.space_group_name_H-M   'P 1'
#
loop_
_entity.id
_entity.type
_entity.pdbx_description
1 polymer ?
#
loop_
_entity_poly.entity_id
_entity_poly.type
_entity_poly.pdbx_seq_one_letter_code
_entity_poly.pdbx_strand_id
1 'polypeptide(L)'
;RMIAGDRAAFCREWEGLADRSKEAIQHLSEQVREYAASRPESPLSADETAGDAEARSSLRQLHTLYGSGRSLTETVQKGTFVVEQRSAAGPVNSLDQLYAHAVLIEPTFREKALGLAAEAKGMIPLRLSADDKREYVRLEDIRGDVSLMRHVEWPRIKNVDRAIDKILRLCDGQTSRLLDVVRQCIVFEQLEDLCECLERILGDPEIVVMRIKNRLDPSFDARTTGGYRDVLLNLRVVTERTRELGVAGHVCELQLLAREFMDLRTTEGHKRYVAYRNRLDPSF
;
A
#
# COMPACT_ATOMS: atom_id res chain seq x y z
N ARG A 1 -9.60 4.65 -27.50
CA ARG A 1 -10.64 3.78 -26.92
C ARG A 1 -9.94 2.71 -26.08
N MET A 2 -9.83 2.89 -24.76
CA MET A 2 -9.89 1.72 -23.86
C MET A 2 -11.13 0.95 -24.34
N ILE A 3 -10.99 -0.34 -24.66
CA ILE A 3 -12.10 -1.08 -25.28
C ILE A 3 -13.23 -0.98 -24.28
N ALA A 4 -14.33 -0.32 -24.63
CA ALA A 4 -15.44 -0.07 -23.71
C ALA A 4 -15.92 -1.37 -23.02
N GLY A 5 -15.66 -2.52 -23.66
CA GLY A 5 -15.84 -3.87 -23.13
C GLY A 5 -15.08 -4.16 -21.82
N ASP A 6 -13.80 -3.82 -21.68
CA ASP A 6 -13.04 -4.12 -20.45
C ASP A 6 -13.61 -3.33 -19.27
N ARG A 7 -13.87 -2.03 -19.47
CA ARG A 7 -14.49 -1.18 -18.44
C ARG A 7 -15.88 -1.67 -18.09
N ALA A 8 -16.68 -2.02 -19.09
CA ALA A 8 -18.04 -2.51 -18.86
C ALA A 8 -18.05 -3.82 -18.07
N ALA A 9 -17.07 -4.70 -18.27
CA ALA A 9 -16.91 -5.91 -17.46
C ALA A 9 -16.64 -5.57 -15.99
N PHE A 10 -15.66 -4.71 -15.72
CA PHE A 10 -15.36 -4.26 -14.36
C PHE A 10 -16.53 -3.53 -13.69
N CYS A 11 -17.26 -2.69 -14.43
CA CYS A 11 -18.43 -2.00 -13.87
C CYS A 11 -19.57 -2.96 -13.52
N ARG A 12 -19.85 -3.96 -14.37
CA ARG A 12 -20.86 -4.99 -14.06
C ARG A 12 -20.46 -5.83 -12.85
N GLU A 13 -19.19 -6.21 -12.75
CA GLU A 13 -18.69 -6.96 -11.60
C GLU A 13 -18.82 -6.14 -10.31
N TRP A 14 -18.50 -4.84 -10.39
CA TRP A 14 -18.71 -3.92 -9.28
C TRP A 14 -20.19 -3.83 -8.87
N GLU A 15 -21.12 -3.66 -9.81
CA GLU A 15 -22.55 -3.59 -9.52
C GLU A 15 -23.04 -4.87 -8.83
N GLY A 16 -22.61 -6.03 -9.35
CA GLY A 16 -22.88 -7.32 -8.74
C GLY A 16 -22.36 -7.40 -7.31
N LEU A 17 -21.06 -7.15 -7.09
CA LEU A 17 -20.43 -7.20 -5.77
C LEU A 17 -21.07 -6.20 -4.78
N ALA A 18 -21.37 -4.99 -5.25
CA ALA A 18 -21.95 -3.94 -4.42
C ALA A 18 -23.36 -4.25 -3.92
N ASP A 19 -24.12 -5.03 -4.69
CA ASP A 19 -25.45 -5.48 -4.29
C ASP A 19 -25.39 -6.58 -3.21
N ARG A 20 -24.49 -7.56 -3.36
CA ARG A 20 -24.39 -8.72 -2.45
C ARG A 20 -23.58 -8.47 -1.18
N SER A 21 -22.71 -7.45 -1.17
CA SER A 21 -21.80 -7.13 -0.05
C SER A 21 -21.97 -5.69 0.42
N LYS A 22 -23.22 -5.20 0.40
CA LYS A 22 -23.56 -3.80 0.71
C LYS A 22 -23.12 -3.40 2.12
N GLU A 23 -23.37 -4.25 3.11
CA GLU A 23 -22.98 -3.99 4.50
C GLU A 23 -21.47 -3.91 4.65
N ALA A 24 -20.71 -4.82 4.04
CA ALA A 24 -19.24 -4.80 4.08
C ALA A 24 -18.66 -3.55 3.41
N ILE A 25 -19.22 -3.11 2.29
CA ILE A 25 -18.79 -1.87 1.62
C ILE A 25 -19.08 -0.65 2.48
N GLN A 26 -20.25 -0.59 3.12
CA GLN A 26 -20.58 0.49 4.04
C GLN A 26 -19.61 0.51 5.23
N HIS A 27 -19.38 -0.64 5.86
CA HIS A 27 -18.43 -0.79 6.96
C HIS A 27 -17.03 -0.33 6.56
N LEU A 28 -16.53 -0.78 5.41
CA LEU A 28 -15.25 -0.35 4.85
C LEU A 28 -15.15 1.17 4.67
N SER A 29 -16.19 1.79 4.11
CA SER A 29 -16.24 3.25 3.93
C SER A 29 -16.27 4.00 5.25
N GLU A 30 -16.96 3.47 6.27
CA GLU A 30 -17.00 4.02 7.63
C GLU A 30 -15.64 3.92 8.30
N GLN A 31 -15.00 2.75 8.30
CA GLN A 31 -13.65 2.52 8.83
C GLN A 31 -12.62 3.52 8.24
N VAL A 32 -12.65 3.71 6.91
CA VAL A 32 -11.72 4.64 6.25
C VAL A 32 -12.00 6.09 6.64
N ARG A 33 -13.28 6.46 6.82
CA ARG A 33 -13.68 7.80 7.25
C ARG A 33 -13.29 8.06 8.70
N GLU A 34 -13.51 7.11 9.60
CA GLU A 34 -13.13 7.19 11.00
C GLU A 34 -11.61 7.26 11.17
N TYR A 35 -10.86 6.45 10.40
CA TYR A 35 -9.41 6.55 10.38
C TYR A 35 -8.94 7.93 9.90
N ALA A 36 -9.56 8.48 8.84
CA ALA A 36 -9.22 9.81 8.34
C ALA A 36 -9.53 10.92 9.37
N ALA A 37 -10.61 10.77 10.16
CA ALA A 37 -11.01 11.73 11.19
C ALA A 37 -10.20 11.63 12.49
N SER A 38 -9.77 10.42 12.86
CA SER A 38 -8.95 10.16 14.07
C SER A 38 -7.47 10.42 13.88
N ARG A 39 -7.02 10.59 12.63
CA ARG A 39 -5.63 10.81 12.30
C ARG A 39 -5.13 12.12 12.93
N PRO A 40 -4.16 12.07 13.86
CA PRO A 40 -3.60 13.29 14.42
C PRO A 40 -2.95 14.12 13.31
N GLU A 41 -3.14 15.44 13.35
CA GLU A 41 -2.42 16.40 12.51
C GLU A 41 -0.91 16.37 12.85
N SER A 42 -0.18 15.37 12.35
CA SER A 42 1.26 15.17 12.54
C SER A 42 1.73 15.00 14.01
N PRO A 43 2.57 14.00 14.33
CA PRO A 43 3.21 13.89 15.66
C PRO A 43 4.28 14.96 15.95
N LEU A 44 4.19 16.19 15.42
CA LEU A 44 5.23 17.22 15.60
C LEU A 44 4.75 18.52 16.26
N SER A 45 3.63 18.50 16.98
CA SER A 45 3.16 19.67 17.75
C SER A 45 2.68 19.38 19.19
N ALA A 46 2.92 18.19 19.73
CA ALA A 46 2.61 17.94 21.15
C ALA A 46 3.75 18.47 22.02
N ASP A 47 3.63 19.75 22.36
CA ASP A 47 4.44 20.47 23.33
C ASP A 47 4.33 19.85 24.72
N GLU A 48 5.41 20.00 25.46
CA GLU A 48 5.68 19.42 26.77
C GLU A 48 4.67 19.89 27.83
N THR A 49 3.96 18.97 28.47
CA THR A 49 3.50 19.19 29.85
C THR A 49 3.72 17.94 30.69
N ALA A 50 4.41 18.16 31.81
CA ALA A 50 4.84 17.17 32.77
C ALA A 50 3.68 16.62 33.61
N GLY A 51 3.75 15.34 33.97
CA GLY A 51 2.92 14.76 35.04
C GLY A 51 2.59 13.28 34.83
N ASP A 52 3.50 12.41 35.25
CA ASP A 52 3.30 11.03 35.76
C ASP A 52 4.39 10.05 35.27
N ALA A 53 5.51 10.12 36.00
CA ALA A 53 6.53 9.10 36.09
C ALA A 53 6.02 8.03 37.08
N GLU A 54 6.12 6.73 36.80
CA GLU A 54 7.32 5.99 37.21
C GLU A 54 7.56 4.66 36.48
N ALA A 55 6.80 4.32 35.43
CA ALA A 55 7.03 3.07 34.67
C ALA A 55 7.78 3.25 33.33
N ARG A 56 8.12 4.48 32.95
CA ARG A 56 8.59 4.85 31.59
C ARG A 56 10.10 5.14 31.48
N SER A 57 10.90 4.72 32.46
CA SER A 57 12.28 5.19 32.64
C SER A 57 13.33 4.57 31.70
N SER A 58 13.09 3.41 31.08
CA SER A 58 14.15 2.74 30.29
C SER A 58 14.10 3.04 28.78
N LEU A 59 12.98 3.57 28.26
CA LEU A 59 12.83 3.89 26.83
C LEU A 59 13.22 5.33 26.47
N ARG A 60 13.30 6.25 27.43
CA ARG A 60 13.63 7.66 27.16
C ARG A 60 15.10 7.92 26.88
N GLN A 61 16.01 7.11 27.44
CA GLN A 61 17.46 7.29 27.18
C GLN A 61 17.86 6.95 25.74
N LEU A 62 17.05 6.20 24.98
CA LEU A 62 17.30 5.91 23.57
C LEU A 62 16.68 6.93 22.61
N HIS A 63 15.68 7.71 23.06
CA HIS A 63 15.03 8.74 22.25
C HIS A 63 15.93 9.97 22.04
N THR A 64 16.95 10.15 22.89
CA THR A 64 17.93 11.25 22.81
C THR A 64 18.93 11.06 21.68
N LEU A 65 19.16 9.83 21.18
CA LEU A 65 20.16 9.56 20.13
C LEU A 65 19.71 9.93 18.71
N TYR A 66 18.41 10.16 18.49
CA TYR A 66 17.88 10.66 17.22
C TYR A 66 17.40 12.12 17.29
N GLY A 67 17.70 12.81 18.40
CA GLY A 67 17.34 14.21 18.62
C GLY A 67 18.56 15.13 18.61
N SER A 68 19.14 15.41 17.45
CA SER A 68 19.95 16.62 17.26
C SER A 68 20.15 17.00 15.80
N GLY A 69 19.65 18.20 15.46
CA GLY A 69 20.31 19.09 14.51
C GLY A 69 19.77 19.17 13.08
N ARG A 70 18.63 19.86 12.88
CA ARG A 70 18.60 21.18 12.20
C ARG A 70 17.15 21.62 11.98
N SER A 71 16.85 22.80 12.52
CA SER A 71 15.69 23.61 12.17
C SER A 71 15.68 23.87 10.67
N LEU A 72 14.60 23.49 9.99
CA LEU A 72 14.25 24.01 8.67
C LEU A 72 12.87 24.65 8.79
N THR A 73 12.92 25.97 8.80
CA THR A 73 11.82 26.93 8.78
C THR A 73 10.88 26.71 7.59
N GLU A 74 9.59 26.82 7.87
CA GLU A 74 8.55 27.49 7.07
C GLU A 74 8.44 27.13 5.58
N THR A 75 7.42 26.34 5.25
CA THR A 75 6.35 26.82 4.36
C THR A 75 5.04 26.16 4.79
N VAL A 76 4.35 26.78 5.75
CA VAL A 76 2.94 26.50 6.04
C VAL A 76 2.13 27.14 4.90
N GLN A 77 1.93 26.40 3.82
CA GLN A 77 0.91 26.73 2.82
C GLN A 77 -0.12 25.60 2.80
N LYS A 78 -1.29 25.87 3.39
CA LYS A 78 -2.55 25.09 3.33
C LYS A 78 -2.32 23.58 3.14
N GLY A 79 -1.96 22.92 4.24
CA GLY A 79 -1.31 21.61 4.30
C GLY A 79 -2.03 20.49 3.57
N THR A 80 -1.63 20.24 2.33
CA THR A 80 -1.84 18.92 1.73
C THR A 80 -0.74 18.03 2.30
N PHE A 81 -1.12 17.05 3.13
CA PHE A 81 -0.15 16.08 3.67
C PHE A 81 0.46 15.28 2.51
N VAL A 82 1.69 15.61 2.09
CA VAL A 82 2.39 14.90 1.03
C VAL A 82 3.03 13.65 1.62
N VAL A 83 2.61 12.48 1.16
CA VAL A 83 3.24 11.21 1.52
C VAL A 83 4.52 11.05 0.72
N GLU A 84 5.64 10.86 1.41
CA GLU A 84 6.97 10.81 0.82
C GLU A 84 7.82 9.68 1.40
N GLN A 85 8.77 9.20 0.59
CA GLN A 85 9.90 8.38 1.00
C GLN A 85 10.83 9.20 1.88
N ARG A 86 11.15 8.70 3.08
CA ARG A 86 12.03 9.40 4.02
C ARG A 86 13.17 8.52 4.52
N SER A 87 14.28 9.18 4.79
CA SER A 87 15.43 8.67 5.52
C SER A 87 15.62 9.50 6.80
N ALA A 88 16.59 9.13 7.64
CA ALA A 88 16.99 9.94 8.78
C ALA A 88 17.44 11.37 8.39
N ALA A 89 17.98 11.53 7.18
CA ALA A 89 18.45 12.83 6.67
C ALA A 89 17.34 13.68 6.02
N GLY A 90 16.11 13.16 5.89
CA GLY A 90 15.00 13.84 5.21
C GLY A 90 14.45 13.07 4.00
N PRO A 91 13.75 13.75 3.07
CA PRO A 91 13.19 13.12 1.87
C PRO A 91 14.25 12.42 1.02
N VAL A 92 13.91 11.24 0.50
CA VAL A 92 14.81 10.44 -0.36
C VAL A 92 14.71 10.94 -1.80
N ASN A 93 15.71 11.73 -2.22
CA ASN A 93 15.73 12.34 -3.56
C ASN A 93 16.59 11.55 -4.57
N SER A 94 17.46 10.67 -4.09
CA SER A 94 18.30 9.79 -4.93
C SER A 94 17.57 8.47 -5.26
N LEU A 95 17.58 8.09 -6.54
CA LEU A 95 17.03 6.82 -6.99
C LEU A 95 17.82 5.65 -6.42
N ASP A 96 19.14 5.75 -6.36
CA ASP A 96 20.00 4.70 -5.79
C ASP A 96 19.69 4.46 -4.31
N GLN A 97 19.52 5.55 -3.55
CA GLN A 97 19.13 5.45 -2.13
C GLN A 97 17.74 4.82 -1.99
N LEU A 98 16.77 5.22 -2.83
CA LEU A 98 15.42 4.65 -2.80
C LEU A 98 15.44 3.13 -3.04
N TYR A 99 16.25 2.67 -4.00
CA TYR A 99 16.38 1.25 -4.33
C TYR A 99 17.22 0.48 -3.30
N ALA A 100 18.24 1.08 -2.71
CA ALA A 100 18.96 0.49 -1.58
C ALA A 100 18.01 0.25 -0.39
N HIS A 101 17.17 1.24 -0.06
CA HIS A 101 16.14 1.07 0.96
C HIS A 101 15.13 -0.02 0.57
N ALA A 102 14.71 -0.06 -0.70
CA ALA A 102 13.77 -1.04 -1.20
C ALA A 102 14.25 -2.48 -1.00
N VAL A 103 15.52 -2.76 -1.32
CA VAL A 103 16.11 -4.10 -1.12
C VAL A 103 16.10 -4.53 0.34
N LEU A 104 16.34 -3.59 1.26
CA LEU A 104 16.39 -3.86 2.70
C LEU A 104 15.00 -4.06 3.33
N ILE A 105 14.00 -3.27 2.93
CA ILE A 105 12.65 -3.32 3.51
C ILE A 105 11.77 -4.42 2.91
N GLU A 106 12.03 -4.82 1.67
CA GLU A 106 11.16 -5.75 0.92
C GLU A 106 10.90 -7.07 1.66
N PRO A 107 11.90 -7.76 2.25
CA PRO A 107 11.65 -9.01 2.98
C PRO A 107 10.74 -8.81 4.19
N THR A 108 10.96 -7.74 4.97
CA THR A 108 10.16 -7.42 6.16
C THR A 108 8.73 -7.05 5.79
N PHE A 109 8.54 -6.23 4.76
CA PHE A 109 7.21 -5.87 4.30
C PHE A 109 6.47 -7.07 3.70
N ARG A 110 7.17 -7.95 2.98
CA ARG A 110 6.60 -9.21 2.47
C ARG A 110 6.12 -10.07 3.62
N GLU A 111 6.97 -10.34 4.61
CA GLU A 111 6.62 -11.13 5.79
C GLU A 111 5.40 -10.55 6.52
N LYS A 112 5.38 -9.23 6.73
CA LYS A 112 4.24 -8.54 7.33
C LYS A 112 2.95 -8.71 6.52
N ALA A 113 3.01 -8.56 5.19
CA ALA A 113 1.86 -8.77 4.32
C ALA A 113 1.35 -10.23 4.35
N LEU A 114 2.25 -11.20 4.52
CA LEU A 114 1.88 -12.62 4.68
C LEU A 114 1.21 -12.91 6.01
N GLY A 115 1.71 -12.33 7.10
CA GLY A 115 1.05 -12.40 8.40
C GLY A 115 -0.39 -11.89 8.31
N LEU A 116 -0.57 -10.68 7.76
CA LEU A 116 -1.88 -10.07 7.56
C LEU A 116 -2.80 -10.94 6.70
N ALA A 117 -2.29 -11.48 5.58
CA ALA A 117 -3.08 -12.37 4.72
C ALA A 117 -3.50 -13.65 5.46
N ALA A 118 -2.59 -14.29 6.19
CA ALA A 118 -2.89 -15.51 6.93
C ALA A 118 -3.93 -15.27 8.05
N GLU A 119 -3.83 -14.14 8.75
CA GLU A 119 -4.74 -13.81 9.86
C GLU A 119 -6.13 -13.37 9.41
N ALA A 120 -6.24 -12.81 8.20
CA ALA A 120 -7.48 -12.27 7.66
C ALA A 120 -7.98 -13.07 6.46
N LYS A 121 -7.70 -14.38 6.38
CA LYS A 121 -8.26 -15.26 5.35
C LYS A 121 -7.96 -14.82 3.91
N GLY A 122 -6.88 -14.04 3.74
CA GLY A 122 -6.39 -13.54 2.47
C GLY A 122 -5.64 -14.60 1.66
N MET A 123 -5.69 -14.43 0.36
CA MET A 123 -5.08 -15.30 -0.63
C MET A 123 -3.92 -14.59 -1.34
N ILE A 124 -2.95 -15.41 -1.75
CA ILE A 124 -1.77 -15.00 -2.51
C ILE A 124 -1.74 -15.70 -3.86
N PRO A 125 -1.18 -15.08 -4.91
CA PRO A 125 -1.14 -15.68 -6.23
C PRO A 125 -0.16 -16.85 -6.30
N LEU A 126 -0.60 -17.94 -6.89
CA LEU A 126 0.14 -19.17 -7.13
C LEU A 126 0.24 -19.41 -8.65
N ARG A 127 1.45 -19.69 -9.14
CA ARG A 127 1.70 -19.97 -10.55
C ARG A 127 2.12 -21.44 -10.73
N LEU A 128 1.13 -22.28 -10.94
CA LEU A 128 1.30 -23.73 -11.15
C LEU A 128 1.61 -24.11 -12.60
N SER A 129 1.15 -23.32 -13.58
CA SER A 129 1.40 -23.57 -14.99
C SER A 129 1.97 -22.34 -15.71
N ALA A 130 2.50 -22.58 -16.92
CA ALA A 130 2.97 -21.51 -17.79
C ALA A 130 1.82 -20.64 -18.34
N ASP A 131 0.59 -21.16 -18.28
CA ASP A 131 -0.61 -20.46 -18.73
C ASP A 131 -0.87 -19.21 -17.87
N ASP A 132 -1.55 -18.23 -18.45
CA ASP A 132 -1.78 -16.91 -17.85
C ASP A 132 -2.85 -16.94 -16.72
N LYS A 133 -3.35 -18.14 -16.35
CA LYS A 133 -4.31 -18.32 -15.26
C LYS A 133 -3.57 -18.38 -13.93
N ARG A 134 -3.77 -17.35 -13.11
CA ARG A 134 -3.29 -17.30 -11.73
C ARG A 134 -4.29 -18.03 -10.84
N GLU A 135 -3.78 -19.00 -10.10
CA GLU A 135 -4.51 -19.52 -8.95
C GLU A 135 -4.23 -18.64 -7.74
N TYR A 136 -5.12 -18.67 -6.76
CA TYR A 136 -4.89 -17.95 -5.51
C TYR A 136 -5.24 -18.89 -4.39
N VAL A 137 -4.39 -18.89 -3.38
CA VAL A 137 -4.44 -19.87 -2.31
C VAL A 137 -4.25 -19.17 -0.98
N ARG A 138 -4.90 -19.67 0.06
CA ARG A 138 -4.68 -19.19 1.42
C ARG A 138 -3.35 -19.74 1.91
N LEU A 139 -2.61 -18.93 2.66
CA LEU A 139 -1.31 -19.35 3.19
C LEU A 139 -1.41 -20.58 4.10
N GLU A 140 -2.53 -20.73 4.81
CA GLU A 140 -2.81 -21.88 5.68
C GLU A 140 -2.89 -23.20 4.90
N ASP A 141 -3.43 -23.17 3.68
CA ASP A 141 -3.64 -24.37 2.85
C ASP A 141 -2.33 -24.93 2.28
N ILE A 142 -1.31 -24.07 2.14
CA ILE A 142 0.02 -24.46 1.60
C ILE A 142 1.11 -24.44 2.67
N ARG A 143 0.76 -24.15 3.91
CA ARG A 143 1.73 -24.06 5.01
C ARG A 143 2.36 -25.44 5.23
N GLY A 144 3.68 -25.52 5.03
CA GLY A 144 4.45 -26.76 5.17
C GLY A 144 4.66 -27.52 3.85
N ASP A 145 3.94 -27.17 2.79
CA ASP A 145 4.22 -27.68 1.44
C ASP A 145 5.29 -26.81 0.77
N VAL A 146 6.55 -27.23 0.94
CA VAL A 146 7.72 -26.56 0.34
C VAL A 146 7.63 -26.52 -1.19
N SER A 147 6.94 -27.47 -1.82
CA SER A 147 6.74 -27.49 -3.27
C SER A 147 5.85 -26.33 -3.69
N LEU A 148 4.65 -26.22 -3.09
CA LEU A 148 3.69 -25.16 -3.41
C LEU A 148 4.22 -23.77 -3.05
N MET A 149 4.95 -23.63 -1.94
CA MET A 149 5.55 -22.36 -1.54
C MET A 149 6.55 -21.80 -2.58
N ARG A 150 7.19 -22.66 -3.39
CA ARG A 150 8.09 -22.23 -4.49
C ARG A 150 7.34 -21.64 -5.69
N HIS A 151 6.05 -21.96 -5.83
CA HIS A 151 5.20 -21.49 -6.92
C HIS A 151 4.48 -20.18 -6.60
N VAL A 152 4.64 -19.64 -5.39
CA VAL A 152 4.03 -18.36 -5.03
C VAL A 152 4.66 -17.22 -5.84
N GLU A 153 3.82 -16.44 -6.52
CA GLU A 153 4.26 -15.31 -7.34
C GLU A 153 4.38 -14.04 -6.51
N TRP A 154 5.61 -13.68 -6.14
CA TRP A 154 5.86 -12.45 -5.40
C TRP A 154 5.98 -11.24 -6.34
N PRO A 155 5.31 -10.11 -6.02
CA PRO A 155 5.59 -8.85 -6.66
C PRO A 155 7.08 -8.50 -6.51
N ARG A 156 7.76 -8.30 -7.65
CA ARG A 156 9.15 -7.84 -7.66
C ARG A 156 9.21 -6.35 -7.35
N ILE A 157 10.35 -5.91 -6.79
CA ILE A 157 10.72 -4.51 -6.73
C ILE A 157 10.54 -3.90 -8.13
N LYS A 158 9.91 -2.71 -8.17
CA LYS A 158 9.61 -2.02 -9.42
C LYS A 158 10.86 -1.89 -10.27
N ASN A 159 10.77 -2.22 -11.55
CA ASN A 159 11.88 -2.02 -12.49
C ASN A 159 12.24 -0.52 -12.60
N VAL A 160 13.54 -0.22 -12.71
CA VAL A 160 14.10 1.14 -12.68
C VAL A 160 13.56 2.02 -13.81
N ASP A 161 13.48 1.51 -15.05
CA ASP A 161 12.96 2.28 -16.19
C ASP A 161 11.51 2.68 -15.95
N ARG A 162 10.72 1.76 -15.39
CA ARG A 162 9.32 2.02 -15.00
C ARG A 162 9.20 3.00 -13.83
N ALA A 163 10.19 3.05 -12.94
CA ALA A 163 10.25 4.05 -11.87
C ALA A 163 10.56 5.43 -12.43
N ILE A 164 11.55 5.56 -13.32
CA ILE A 164 11.91 6.83 -13.98
C ILE A 164 10.71 7.38 -14.75
N ASP A 165 10.06 6.56 -15.58
CA ASP A 165 8.83 6.92 -16.29
C ASP A 165 7.78 7.52 -15.34
N LYS A 166 7.59 6.88 -14.19
CA LYS A 166 6.58 7.28 -13.22
C LYS A 166 6.98 8.55 -12.47
N ILE A 167 8.26 8.71 -12.15
CA ILE A 167 8.78 9.89 -11.49
C ILE A 167 8.57 11.13 -12.36
N LEU A 168 8.92 11.04 -13.65
CA LEU A 168 8.80 12.16 -14.58
C LEU A 168 7.34 12.54 -14.85
N ARG A 169 6.43 11.56 -14.93
CA ARG A 169 5.03 11.80 -15.32
C ARG A 169 4.10 12.09 -14.16
N LEU A 170 4.28 11.40 -13.03
CA LEU A 170 3.30 11.37 -11.93
C LEU A 170 3.84 11.88 -10.59
N CYS A 171 5.14 12.18 -10.51
CA CYS A 171 5.80 12.63 -9.29
C CYS A 171 6.51 13.98 -9.48
N ASP A 172 6.23 14.71 -10.56
CA ASP A 172 6.84 16.02 -10.85
C ASP A 172 8.39 15.99 -10.81
N GLY A 173 8.99 14.88 -11.24
CA GLY A 173 10.44 14.66 -11.19
C GLY A 173 11.00 14.33 -9.80
N GLN A 174 10.16 14.23 -8.76
CA GLN A 174 10.58 14.01 -7.37
C GLN A 174 10.58 12.52 -7.02
N THR A 175 11.78 11.96 -6.84
CA THR A 175 11.98 10.56 -6.41
C THR A 175 11.27 10.24 -5.10
N SER A 176 11.23 11.19 -4.15
CA SER A 176 10.60 11.00 -2.84
C SER A 176 9.09 10.71 -2.93
N ARG A 177 8.43 11.06 -4.03
CA ARG A 177 6.99 10.83 -4.25
C ARG A 177 6.67 9.52 -4.96
N LEU A 178 7.67 8.69 -5.26
CA LEU A 178 7.48 7.33 -5.79
C LEU A 178 7.23 6.34 -4.64
N LEU A 179 5.96 5.94 -4.46
CA LEU A 179 5.51 5.19 -3.27
C LEU A 179 5.26 3.70 -3.51
N ASP A 180 5.52 3.19 -4.72
CA ASP A 180 5.21 1.81 -5.12
C ASP A 180 6.43 1.07 -5.68
N VAL A 181 7.63 1.38 -5.15
CA VAL A 181 8.85 0.63 -5.46
C VAL A 181 8.77 -0.76 -4.86
N VAL A 182 8.40 -0.84 -3.58
CA VAL A 182 8.07 -2.07 -2.85
C VAL A 182 6.56 -2.15 -2.71
N ARG A 183 5.97 -3.26 -3.14
CA ARG A 183 4.52 -3.43 -3.17
C ARG A 183 4.09 -4.87 -2.94
N GLN A 184 2.95 -5.07 -2.29
CA GLN A 184 2.32 -6.36 -2.05
C GLN A 184 0.82 -6.30 -2.37
N CYS A 185 0.22 -7.47 -2.56
CA CYS A 185 -1.17 -7.63 -2.94
C CYS A 185 -1.77 -8.79 -2.16
N ILE A 186 -2.90 -8.57 -1.49
CA ILE A 186 -3.68 -9.61 -0.82
C ILE A 186 -5.04 -9.66 -1.49
N VAL A 187 -5.49 -10.86 -1.85
CA VAL A 187 -6.75 -11.09 -2.55
C VAL A 187 -7.73 -11.78 -1.62
N PHE A 188 -8.98 -11.35 -1.61
CA PHE A 188 -10.02 -11.83 -0.71
C PHE A 188 -11.19 -12.36 -1.50
N GLU A 189 -11.72 -13.51 -1.09
CA GLU A 189 -12.94 -14.09 -1.66
C GLU A 189 -14.18 -13.33 -1.14
N GLN A 190 -14.12 -12.86 0.11
CA GLN A 190 -15.19 -12.16 0.81
C GLN A 190 -14.73 -10.76 1.20
N LEU A 191 -15.59 -9.74 1.06
CA LEU A 191 -15.25 -8.37 1.44
C LEU A 191 -15.18 -8.19 2.96
N GLU A 192 -15.85 -9.04 3.71
CA GLU A 192 -15.81 -9.09 5.17
C GLU A 192 -14.39 -9.40 5.65
N ASP A 193 -13.73 -10.40 5.04
CA ASP A 193 -12.33 -10.76 5.31
C ASP A 193 -11.38 -9.59 4.94
N LEU A 194 -11.68 -8.84 3.87
CA LEU A 194 -10.94 -7.64 3.49
C LEU A 194 -11.08 -6.53 4.55
N CYS A 195 -12.29 -6.31 5.07
CA CYS A 195 -12.53 -5.36 6.16
C CYS A 195 -11.77 -5.77 7.42
N GLU A 196 -11.80 -7.06 7.77
CA GLU A 196 -11.04 -7.65 8.88
C GLU A 196 -9.53 -7.41 8.74
N CYS A 197 -9.01 -7.53 7.51
CA CYS A 197 -7.62 -7.25 7.20
C CYS A 197 -7.31 -5.75 7.39
N LEU A 198 -8.21 -4.86 6.97
CA LEU A 198 -8.03 -3.43 7.16
C LEU A 198 -8.01 -3.08 8.66
N GLU A 199 -8.91 -3.62 9.47
CA GLU A 199 -8.92 -3.42 10.93
C GLU A 199 -7.60 -3.81 11.57
N ARG A 200 -7.06 -4.98 11.21
CA ARG A 200 -5.74 -5.44 11.67
C ARG A 200 -4.64 -4.48 11.27
N ILE A 201 -4.64 -4.01 10.02
CA ILE A 201 -3.65 -3.03 9.55
C ILE A 201 -3.73 -1.73 10.35
N LEU A 202 -4.95 -1.25 10.64
CA LEU A 202 -5.17 -0.02 11.40
C LEU A 202 -4.81 -0.17 12.89
N GLY A 203 -4.92 -1.38 13.43
CA GLY A 203 -4.58 -1.71 14.82
C GLY A 203 -3.14 -2.19 15.05
N ASP A 204 -2.35 -2.46 14.00
CA ASP A 204 -0.98 -2.98 14.12
C ASP A 204 -0.01 -1.87 14.56
N PRO A 205 0.64 -1.98 15.74
CA PRO A 205 1.55 -0.96 16.26
C PRO A 205 2.85 -0.81 15.44
N GLU A 206 3.18 -1.77 14.58
CA GLU A 206 4.32 -1.71 13.69
C GLU A 206 3.98 -1.11 12.32
N ILE A 207 2.71 -0.82 12.04
CA ILE A 207 2.28 -0.22 10.78
C ILE A 207 1.87 1.24 10.98
N VAL A 208 2.46 2.11 10.18
CA VAL A 208 2.02 3.51 10.06
C VAL A 208 1.36 3.71 8.71
N VAL A 209 0.04 3.82 8.70
CA VAL A 209 -0.72 4.08 7.46
C VAL A 209 -0.58 5.56 7.06
N MET A 210 0.02 5.79 5.90
CA MET A 210 0.29 7.13 5.37
C MET A 210 -0.88 7.65 4.52
N ARG A 211 -1.57 6.75 3.81
CA ARG A 211 -2.72 7.07 2.95
C ARG A 211 -3.53 5.81 2.66
N ILE A 212 -4.85 5.96 2.60
CA ILE A 212 -5.77 4.93 2.09
C ILE A 212 -6.49 5.51 0.87
N LYS A 213 -6.59 4.73 -0.19
CA LYS A 213 -7.45 5.00 -1.35
C LYS A 213 -8.49 3.88 -1.41
N ASN A 214 -9.68 4.16 -0.91
CA ASN A 214 -10.82 3.26 -1.02
C ASN A 214 -11.48 3.45 -2.40
N ARG A 215 -11.17 2.58 -3.36
CA ARG A 215 -11.83 2.57 -4.67
C ARG A 215 -13.04 1.64 -4.71
N LEU A 216 -13.31 0.93 -3.62
CA LEU A 216 -14.58 0.22 -3.39
C LEU A 216 -15.65 1.15 -2.81
N ASP A 217 -15.34 2.41 -2.52
CA ASP A 217 -16.38 3.35 -2.13
C ASP A 217 -17.37 3.59 -3.30
N PRO A 218 -18.69 3.56 -3.08
CA PRO A 218 -19.67 3.82 -4.13
C PRO A 218 -19.51 5.20 -4.80
N SER A 219 -18.99 6.19 -4.08
CA SER A 219 -18.73 7.54 -4.61
C SER A 219 -17.47 7.63 -5.48
N PHE A 220 -16.65 6.58 -5.54
CA PHE A 220 -15.41 6.58 -6.34
C PHE A 220 -15.69 6.63 -7.85
N ASP A 221 -15.04 7.57 -8.54
CA ASP A 221 -15.12 7.70 -10.00
C ASP A 221 -14.27 6.65 -10.71
N ALA A 222 -14.92 5.53 -11.07
CA ALA A 222 -14.32 4.41 -11.77
C ALA A 222 -13.77 4.74 -13.17
N ARG A 223 -14.10 5.89 -13.76
CA ARG A 223 -13.55 6.31 -15.07
C ARG A 223 -12.04 6.54 -14.97
N THR A 224 -11.55 6.92 -13.80
CA THR A 224 -10.13 7.21 -13.54
C THR A 224 -9.24 5.97 -13.54
N THR A 225 -9.83 4.78 -13.38
CA THR A 225 -9.13 3.48 -13.34
C THR A 225 -9.59 2.51 -14.42
N GLY A 226 -10.47 2.94 -15.33
CA GLY A 226 -11.05 2.07 -16.34
C GLY A 226 -11.99 1.00 -15.77
N GLY A 227 -12.64 1.27 -14.64
CA GLY A 227 -13.56 0.36 -13.97
C GLY A 227 -12.94 -0.41 -12.81
N TYR A 228 -11.61 -0.51 -12.76
CA TYR A 228 -10.89 -1.28 -11.74
C TYR A 228 -11.02 -0.68 -10.34
N ARG A 229 -11.20 -1.53 -9.32
CA ARG A 229 -11.36 -1.13 -7.92
C ARG A 229 -10.53 -2.01 -6.98
N ASP A 230 -10.04 -1.41 -5.91
CA ASP A 230 -9.22 -1.99 -4.85
C ASP A 230 -9.26 -1.08 -3.60
N VAL A 231 -8.71 -1.55 -2.48
CA VAL A 231 -8.29 -0.68 -1.38
C VAL A 231 -6.77 -0.61 -1.40
N LEU A 232 -6.23 0.57 -1.69
CA LEU A 232 -4.78 0.77 -1.76
C LEU A 232 -4.29 1.55 -0.56
N LEU A 233 -3.35 0.98 0.17
CA LEU A 233 -2.68 1.60 1.29
C LEU A 233 -1.25 1.96 0.91
N ASN A 234 -0.85 3.18 1.25
CA ASN A 234 0.56 3.51 1.40
C ASN A 234 0.88 3.51 2.89
N LEU A 235 1.85 2.70 3.30
CA LEU A 235 2.16 2.49 4.71
C LEU A 235 3.67 2.37 4.92
N ARG A 236 4.10 2.46 6.17
CA ARG A 236 5.47 2.17 6.61
C ARG A 236 5.42 1.03 7.62
N VAL A 237 6.42 0.14 7.55
CA VAL A 237 6.64 -0.90 8.56
C VAL A 237 7.76 -0.41 9.48
N VAL A 238 7.46 -0.25 10.76
CA VAL A 238 8.28 0.45 11.75
C VAL A 238 8.61 -0.47 12.93
N THR A 239 9.39 -1.51 12.65
CA THR A 239 9.96 -2.42 13.66
C THR A 239 11.31 -1.90 14.17
N GLU A 240 11.84 -2.48 15.25
CA GLU A 240 13.23 -2.24 15.67
C GLU A 240 14.22 -2.47 14.51
N ARG A 241 14.08 -3.61 13.83
CA ARG A 241 14.94 -3.97 12.69
C ARG A 241 14.93 -2.93 11.57
N THR A 242 13.76 -2.43 11.19
CA THR A 242 13.67 -1.41 10.13
C THR A 242 14.27 -0.06 10.55
N ARG A 243 14.28 0.25 11.85
CA ARG A 243 14.96 1.44 12.40
C ARG A 243 16.48 1.28 12.35
N GLU A 244 17.00 0.14 12.79
CA GLU A 244 18.44 -0.19 12.73
C GLU A 244 18.98 -0.09 11.29
N LEU A 245 18.21 -0.60 10.33
CA LEU A 245 18.56 -0.56 8.91
C LEU A 245 18.40 0.84 8.29
N GLY A 246 17.83 1.81 9.01
CA GLY A 246 17.58 3.16 8.50
C GLY A 246 16.46 3.25 7.46
N VAL A 247 15.59 2.23 7.36
CA VAL A 247 14.55 2.10 6.31
C VAL A 247 13.12 2.21 6.83
N ALA A 248 12.91 2.45 8.12
CA ALA A 248 11.58 2.64 8.71
C ALA A 248 10.77 3.79 8.08
N GLY A 249 11.43 4.73 7.39
CA GLY A 249 10.80 5.81 6.64
C GLY A 249 10.37 5.44 5.21
N HIS A 250 10.68 4.22 4.74
CA HIS A 250 10.33 3.75 3.40
C HIS A 250 8.83 3.43 3.31
N VAL A 251 8.17 4.04 2.33
CA VAL A 251 6.75 3.81 2.06
C VAL A 251 6.59 2.63 1.12
N CYS A 252 5.80 1.65 1.55
CA CYS A 252 5.38 0.50 0.77
C CYS A 252 3.93 0.67 0.30
N GLU A 253 3.56 0.00 -0.80
CA GLU A 253 2.19 -0.06 -1.30
C GLU A 253 1.58 -1.43 -1.00
N LEU A 254 0.45 -1.48 -0.30
CA LEU A 254 -0.34 -2.69 -0.10
C LEU A 254 -1.68 -2.52 -0.81
N GLN A 255 -2.03 -3.46 -1.69
CA GLN A 255 -3.35 -3.49 -2.30
C GLN A 255 -4.17 -4.64 -1.69
N LEU A 256 -5.38 -4.34 -1.26
CA LEU A 256 -6.39 -5.33 -0.86
C LEU A 256 -7.44 -5.41 -1.98
N LEU A 257 -7.69 -6.60 -2.50
CA LEU A 257 -8.55 -6.80 -3.66
C LEU A 257 -9.58 -7.88 -3.43
N ALA A 258 -10.77 -7.69 -3.98
CA ALA A 258 -11.71 -8.81 -4.15
C ALA A 258 -11.28 -9.70 -5.31
N ARG A 259 -11.53 -11.00 -5.19
CA ARG A 259 -11.11 -12.04 -6.12
C ARG A 259 -11.62 -11.80 -7.54
N GLU A 260 -12.86 -11.35 -7.65
CA GLU A 260 -13.55 -11.15 -8.92
C GLU A 260 -12.88 -10.06 -9.79
N PHE A 261 -12.34 -9.01 -9.16
CA PHE A 261 -11.55 -8.00 -9.87
C PHE A 261 -10.22 -8.55 -10.39
N MET A 262 -9.61 -9.49 -9.67
CA MET A 262 -8.37 -10.12 -10.10
C MET A 262 -8.60 -11.09 -11.27
N ASP A 263 -9.73 -11.81 -11.29
CA ASP A 263 -10.06 -12.74 -12.37
C ASP A 263 -10.34 -12.02 -13.70
N LEU A 264 -10.85 -10.78 -13.64
CA LEU A 264 -11.01 -9.92 -14.81
C LEU A 264 -9.68 -9.35 -15.34
N ARG A 265 -8.62 -9.37 -14.52
CA ARG A 265 -7.32 -8.81 -14.89
C ARG A 265 -6.52 -9.80 -15.73
N THR A 266 -6.72 -9.74 -17.05
CA THR A 266 -5.84 -10.43 -18.01
C THR A 266 -4.51 -9.67 -18.19
N THR A 267 -3.42 -10.38 -18.51
CA THR A 267 -2.12 -9.73 -18.83
C THR A 267 -2.27 -8.76 -19.99
N GLU A 268 -3.03 -9.13 -21.02
CA GLU A 268 -3.32 -8.25 -22.17
C GLU A 268 -4.20 -7.05 -21.78
N GLY A 269 -5.22 -7.23 -20.95
CA GLY A 269 -6.03 -6.14 -20.41
C GLY A 269 -5.17 -5.15 -19.60
N HIS A 270 -4.23 -5.65 -18.79
CA HIS A 270 -3.30 -4.82 -18.04
C HIS A 270 -2.36 -4.03 -18.95
N LYS A 271 -1.79 -4.65 -19.98
CA LYS A 271 -0.98 -3.96 -21.00
C LYS A 271 -1.78 -2.86 -21.71
N ARG A 272 -3.03 -3.14 -22.10
CA ARG A 272 -3.94 -2.17 -22.71
C ARG A 272 -4.23 -0.99 -21.78
N TYR A 273 -4.49 -1.25 -20.50
CA TYR A 273 -4.68 -0.21 -19.49
C TYR A 273 -3.44 0.69 -19.35
N VAL A 274 -2.25 0.11 -19.25
CA VAL A 274 -1.00 0.88 -19.17
C VAL A 274 -0.82 1.75 -20.41
N ALA A 275 -1.05 1.21 -21.60
CA ALA A 275 -0.96 1.96 -22.86
C ALA A 275 -2.01 3.09 -22.94
N TYR A 276 -3.25 2.86 -22.49
CA TYR A 276 -4.29 3.89 -22.44
C TYR A 276 -3.94 5.01 -21.46
N ARG A 277 -3.56 4.66 -20.23
CA ARG A 277 -3.17 5.62 -19.20
C ARG A 277 -2.00 6.49 -19.67
N ASN A 278 -1.00 5.89 -20.31
CA ASN A 278 0.15 6.62 -20.82
C ASN A 278 -0.19 7.56 -22.00
N ARG A 279 -1.36 7.41 -22.65
CA ARG A 279 -1.84 8.32 -23.72
C ARG A 279 -2.69 9.48 -23.20
N LEU A 280 -3.20 9.41 -21.97
CA LEU A 280 -4.01 10.48 -21.37
C LEU A 280 -3.17 11.60 -20.73
N ASP A 281 -1.85 11.47 -20.76
CA ASP A 281 -0.91 12.47 -20.27
C ASP A 281 -0.14 13.06 -21.46
N PRO A 282 -0.65 14.13 -22.10
CA PRO A 282 -0.03 14.79 -23.24
C PRO A 282 1.05 15.79 -22.82
N SER A 283 1.69 15.61 -21.66
CA SER A 283 2.79 16.45 -21.19
C SER A 283 4.11 16.09 -21.91
N PHE A 284 4.08 16.09 -23.24
CA PHE A 284 5.15 16.41 -24.21
C PHE A 284 4.48 16.66 -25.57
#